data_AF-E4U6D8-F1
#
_entry.id   AF-E4U6D8-F1
#
_cell.length_a   1.000
_cell.length_b   1.000
_cell.length_c   1.000
_cell.angle_alpha   90.00
_cell.angle_beta   90.00
_cell.angle_gamma   90.00
#
_symmetry.space_group_name_H-M   'P 1'
#
loop_
_entity.id
_entity.type
_entity.pdbx_description
1 polymer ?
#
loop_
_entity_poly.entity_id
_entity_poly.type
_entity_poly.pdbx_seq_one_letter_code
_entity_poly.pdbx_strand_id
1 'polypeptide(L)'
;MQLQLIRNATLRLTLAGKTLLYDPMLGLAGSLPSYAGVATNPLADLPLPPEEVLAGVEGVIVSHLHGDHFDRTARELLPRELPVLAQPEDAPRLRAWGFEGVLALEDSASWQGLEAIRLPARHGSSPEVLADMGPVAGYLLRAPGEPSIYLAGDTVWYPELAAAAAPLAPDVVVTHSGGAVWGEGRELILMDDAQTAAACPGRFAVPEDGEEVATT
;
A
#
# COMPACT_ATOMS: atom_id res chain seq x y z
N MET A 1 14.67 -9.86 -4.47
CA MET A 1 13.32 -9.30 -4.26
C MET A 1 12.33 -9.91 -5.25
N GLN A 2 11.12 -10.24 -4.81
CA GLN A 2 10.00 -10.67 -5.66
C GLN A 2 8.73 -9.92 -5.25
N LEU A 3 8.00 -9.38 -6.23
CA LEU A 3 6.75 -8.66 -6.01
C LEU A 3 5.63 -9.36 -6.78
N GLN A 4 4.53 -9.65 -6.09
CA GLN A 4 3.33 -10.23 -6.70
C GLN A 4 2.13 -9.31 -6.41
N LEU A 5 1.50 -8.83 -7.48
CA LEU A 5 0.19 -8.19 -7.39
C LEU A 5 -0.87 -9.25 -7.09
N ILE A 6 -1.63 -9.05 -6.02
CA ILE A 6 -2.77 -9.93 -5.68
C ILE A 6 -4.05 -9.34 -6.26
N ARG A 7 -4.43 -8.13 -5.82
CA ARG A 7 -5.62 -7.41 -6.30
C ARG A 7 -5.61 -5.99 -5.73
N ASN A 8 -6.01 -4.99 -6.51
CA ASN A 8 -6.01 -3.58 -6.08
C ASN A 8 -4.61 -3.16 -5.55
N ALA A 9 -4.53 -2.59 -4.35
CA ALA A 9 -3.30 -2.26 -3.66
C ALA A 9 -2.63 -3.47 -2.95
N THR A 10 -3.30 -4.63 -2.89
CA THR A 10 -2.75 -5.78 -2.16
C THR A 10 -1.56 -6.38 -2.91
N LEU A 11 -0.39 -6.33 -2.28
CA LEU A 11 0.85 -6.88 -2.80
C LEU A 11 1.44 -7.90 -1.84
N ARG A 12 1.95 -9.01 -2.37
CA ARG A 12 2.81 -9.93 -1.65
C ARG A 12 4.26 -9.67 -2.05
N LEU A 13 5.08 -9.26 -1.08
CA LEU A 13 6.47 -8.85 -1.30
C LEU A 13 7.41 -9.82 -0.58
N THR A 14 8.33 -10.42 -1.32
CA THR A 14 9.47 -11.14 -0.74
C THR A 14 10.74 -10.29 -0.86
N LEU A 15 11.30 -9.87 0.27
CA LEU A 15 12.48 -9.00 0.36
C LEU A 15 13.47 -9.56 1.40
N ALA A 16 14.72 -9.81 1.00
CA ALA A 16 15.76 -10.39 1.87
C ALA A 16 15.31 -11.69 2.57
N GLY A 17 14.57 -12.54 1.85
CA GLY A 17 14.02 -13.80 2.36
C GLY A 17 12.84 -13.66 3.30
N LYS A 18 12.30 -12.44 3.49
CA LYS A 18 11.10 -12.16 4.29
C LYS A 18 9.89 -11.96 3.42
N THR A 19 8.75 -12.55 3.81
CA THR A 19 7.48 -12.35 3.09
C THR A 19 6.60 -11.36 3.85
N LEU A 20 6.28 -10.25 3.19
CA LEU A 20 5.42 -9.18 3.67
C LEU A 20 4.15 -9.12 2.84
N LEU A 21 3.04 -8.75 3.49
CA LEU A 21 1.79 -8.44 2.82
C LEU A 21 1.49 -6.95 2.97
N TYR A 22 1.34 -6.25 1.86
CA TYR A 22 1.00 -4.83 1.81
C TYR A 22 -0.49 -4.67 1.51
N ASP A 23 -1.17 -3.80 2.26
CA ASP A 23 -2.56 -3.41 2.07
C ASP A 23 -3.52 -4.57 1.74
N PRO A 24 -3.68 -5.55 2.66
CA PRO A 24 -4.51 -6.72 2.42
C PRO A 24 -6.01 -6.41 2.34
N MET A 25 -6.57 -6.62 1.15
CA MET A 25 -8.00 -6.61 0.85
C MET A 25 -8.43 -8.02 0.41
N LEU A 26 -8.88 -8.85 1.35
CA LEU A 26 -9.07 -10.30 1.13
C LEU A 26 -10.54 -10.72 0.95
N GLY A 27 -11.48 -9.78 0.98
CA GLY A 27 -12.90 -10.05 0.82
C GLY A 27 -13.30 -10.57 -0.56
N LEU A 28 -14.44 -11.27 -0.61
CA LEU A 28 -15.06 -11.74 -1.85
C LEU A 28 -15.45 -10.57 -2.76
N ALA A 29 -15.57 -10.81 -4.06
CA ALA A 29 -16.12 -9.81 -4.97
C ALA A 29 -17.49 -9.29 -4.48
N GLY A 30 -17.68 -7.97 -4.52
CA GLY A 30 -18.90 -7.29 -4.09
C GLY A 30 -19.17 -7.25 -2.58
N SER A 31 -18.21 -7.61 -1.74
CA SER A 31 -18.37 -7.64 -0.27
C SER A 31 -18.34 -6.26 0.42
N LEU A 32 -17.93 -5.20 -0.29
CA LEU A 32 -17.84 -3.83 0.21
C LEU A 32 -18.78 -2.90 -0.57
N PRO A 33 -19.35 -1.89 0.11
CA PRO A 33 -20.13 -0.86 -0.57
C PRO A 33 -19.23 -0.06 -1.52
N SER A 34 -19.86 0.55 -2.52
CA SER A 34 -19.18 1.50 -3.40
C SER A 34 -18.93 2.81 -2.65
N TYR A 35 -17.71 3.35 -2.72
CA TYR A 35 -17.44 4.71 -2.28
C TYR A 35 -18.20 5.73 -3.15
N ALA A 36 -18.12 5.58 -4.48
CA ALA A 36 -18.76 6.48 -5.45
C ALA A 36 -20.23 6.13 -5.78
N GLY A 37 -20.81 5.10 -5.15
CA GLY A 37 -22.17 4.65 -5.44
C GLY A 37 -22.37 3.96 -6.79
N VAL A 38 -21.30 3.55 -7.49
CA VAL A 38 -21.34 2.99 -8.85
C VAL A 38 -21.51 1.47 -8.85
N ALA A 39 -20.58 0.77 -8.18
CA ALA A 39 -20.56 -0.69 -8.10
C ALA A 39 -19.94 -1.13 -6.77
N THR A 40 -20.41 -2.26 -6.23
CA THR A 40 -19.83 -2.87 -5.04
C THR A 40 -18.39 -3.32 -5.30
N ASN A 41 -17.53 -3.15 -4.30
CA ASN A 41 -16.12 -3.51 -4.38
C ASN A 41 -15.83 -4.79 -3.58
N PRO A 42 -14.72 -5.48 -3.83
CA PRO A 42 -13.92 -5.45 -5.06
C PRO A 42 -14.72 -5.98 -6.26
N LEU A 43 -14.34 -5.59 -7.49
CA LEU A 43 -15.04 -5.99 -8.71
C LEU A 43 -14.72 -7.43 -9.18
N ALA A 44 -13.54 -7.93 -8.81
CA ALA A 44 -13.06 -9.25 -9.16
C ALA A 44 -12.73 -10.04 -7.90
N ASP A 45 -12.81 -11.36 -7.99
CA ASP A 45 -12.33 -12.26 -6.93
C ASP A 45 -10.80 -12.21 -6.79
N LEU A 46 -10.28 -12.78 -5.70
CA LEU A 46 -8.85 -12.98 -5.56
C LEU A 46 -8.36 -13.99 -6.63
N PRO A 47 -7.13 -13.83 -7.15
CA PRO A 47 -6.56 -14.78 -8.11
C PRO A 47 -6.23 -16.13 -7.47
N LEU A 48 -6.13 -16.18 -6.15
CA LEU A 48 -5.80 -17.36 -5.32
C LEU A 48 -6.62 -17.32 -4.02
N PRO A 49 -6.83 -18.46 -3.34
CA PRO A 49 -7.48 -18.49 -2.03
C PRO A 49 -6.76 -17.59 -1.00
N PRO A 50 -7.49 -16.94 -0.06
CA PRO A 50 -6.88 -16.12 0.98
C PRO A 50 -5.80 -16.84 1.78
N GLU A 51 -5.95 -18.14 2.02
CA GLU A 51 -4.98 -18.97 2.74
C GLU A 51 -3.64 -19.05 2.01
N GLU A 52 -3.66 -19.08 0.68
CA GLU A 52 -2.44 -19.08 -0.14
C GLU A 52 -1.80 -17.70 -0.18
N VAL A 53 -2.59 -16.62 -0.21
CA VAL A 53 -2.09 -15.24 -0.10
C VAL A 53 -1.35 -15.03 1.23
N LEU A 54 -1.90 -15.58 2.31
CA LEU A 54 -1.36 -15.48 3.66
C LEU A 54 -0.22 -16.46 3.96
N ALA A 55 0.02 -17.44 3.09
CA ALA A 55 0.99 -18.49 3.33
C ALA A 55 2.42 -17.94 3.48
N GLY A 56 2.99 -18.17 4.66
CA GLY A 56 4.36 -17.77 4.99
C GLY A 56 4.56 -16.26 5.19
N VAL A 57 3.48 -15.47 5.28
CA VAL A 57 3.57 -14.04 5.60
C VAL A 57 4.12 -13.87 7.02
N GLU A 58 5.17 -13.06 7.15
CA GLU A 58 5.87 -12.78 8.41
C GLU A 58 5.55 -11.39 8.96
N GLY A 59 4.96 -10.51 8.16
CA GLY A 59 4.57 -9.16 8.57
C GLY A 59 3.60 -8.51 7.59
N VAL A 60 2.85 -7.53 8.08
CA VAL A 60 1.91 -6.74 7.29
C VAL A 60 2.34 -5.28 7.30
N ILE A 61 2.21 -4.61 6.16
CA ILE A 61 2.35 -3.16 6.05
C ILE A 61 1.00 -2.60 5.61
N VAL A 62 0.51 -1.59 6.32
CA VAL A 62 -0.77 -0.94 6.01
C VAL A 62 -0.55 0.55 5.80
N SER A 63 -0.83 1.04 4.60
CA SER A 63 -0.76 2.47 4.25
C SER A 63 -1.79 3.31 5.01
N HIS A 64 -3.02 2.79 5.09
CA HIS A 64 -4.15 3.35 5.85
C HIS A 64 -5.30 2.34 5.95
N LEU A 65 -6.35 2.68 6.72
CA LEU A 65 -7.43 1.75 7.09
C LEU A 65 -8.70 1.83 6.23
N HIS A 66 -8.63 2.34 5.00
CA HIS A 66 -9.77 2.23 4.07
C HIS A 66 -10.03 0.77 3.69
N GLY A 67 -11.29 0.47 3.38
CA GLY A 67 -11.76 -0.92 3.22
C GLY A 67 -11.13 -1.66 2.04
N ASP A 68 -10.64 -0.95 1.03
CA ASP A 68 -9.93 -1.47 -0.14
C ASP A 68 -8.42 -1.63 0.06
N HIS A 69 -7.92 -1.30 1.26
CA HIS A 69 -6.54 -1.54 1.72
C HIS A 69 -6.48 -2.44 2.96
N PHE A 70 -7.51 -2.41 3.81
CA PHE A 70 -7.56 -3.23 5.02
C PHE A 70 -8.99 -3.62 5.38
N ASP A 71 -9.49 -4.66 4.70
CA ASP A 71 -10.90 -5.02 4.75
C ASP A 71 -11.29 -5.82 6.02
N ARG A 72 -12.57 -6.15 6.16
CA ARG A 72 -13.04 -7.01 7.25
C ARG A 72 -12.41 -8.40 7.20
N THR A 73 -12.25 -8.96 6.01
CA THR A 73 -11.74 -10.32 5.82
C THR A 73 -10.28 -10.40 6.23
N ALA A 74 -9.45 -9.44 5.82
CA ALA A 74 -8.06 -9.33 6.28
C ALA A 74 -7.98 -9.23 7.81
N ARG A 75 -8.82 -8.39 8.42
CA ARG A 75 -8.89 -8.30 9.89
C ARG A 75 -9.26 -9.62 10.55
N GLU A 76 -10.12 -10.43 9.96
CA GLU A 76 -10.55 -11.71 10.55
C GLU A 76 -9.52 -12.83 10.34
N LEU A 77 -8.84 -12.86 9.21
CA LEU A 77 -7.92 -13.93 8.83
C LEU A 77 -6.48 -13.73 9.32
N LEU A 78 -6.03 -12.49 9.49
CA LEU A 78 -4.65 -12.22 9.92
C LEU A 78 -4.41 -12.66 11.39
N PRO A 79 -3.33 -13.41 11.66
CA PRO A 79 -2.90 -13.72 13.03
C PRO A 79 -2.68 -12.45 13.85
N ARG A 80 -3.05 -12.47 15.13
CA ARG A 80 -2.99 -11.27 16.00
C ARG A 80 -1.57 -10.91 16.42
N GLU A 81 -0.70 -11.90 16.45
CA GLU A 81 0.71 -11.82 16.83
C GLU A 81 1.58 -11.32 15.66
N LEU A 82 1.02 -11.28 14.44
CA LEU A 82 1.74 -10.83 13.26
C LEU A 82 2.14 -9.35 13.43
N PRO A 83 3.41 -8.99 13.18
CA PRO A 83 3.83 -7.60 13.15
C PRO A 83 3.04 -6.81 12.10
N VAL A 84 2.46 -5.69 12.51
CA VAL A 84 1.76 -4.77 11.61
C VAL A 84 2.46 -3.42 11.66
N LEU A 85 3.11 -3.05 10.56
CA LEU A 85 3.66 -1.73 10.36
C LEU A 85 2.56 -0.83 9.81
N ALA A 86 2.32 0.30 10.46
CA ALA A 86 1.31 1.27 10.04
C ALA A 86 1.70 2.69 10.48
N GLN A 87 0.98 3.68 9.97
CA GLN A 87 1.13 5.06 10.42
C GLN A 87 0.63 5.23 11.87
N PRO A 88 1.18 6.20 12.63
CA PRO A 88 0.81 6.39 14.04
C PRO A 88 -0.68 6.64 14.27
N GLU A 89 -1.35 7.29 13.32
CA GLU A 89 -2.77 7.62 13.34
C GLU A 89 -3.67 6.38 13.41
N ASP A 90 -3.24 5.28 12.78
CA ASP A 90 -4.00 4.04 12.67
C ASP A 90 -3.69 3.03 13.78
N ALA A 91 -2.55 3.19 14.45
CA ALA A 91 -2.09 2.25 15.46
C ALA A 91 -3.09 2.03 16.62
N PRO A 92 -3.79 3.06 17.16
CA PRO A 92 -4.82 2.84 18.18
C PRO A 92 -5.95 1.94 17.69
N ARG A 93 -6.37 2.10 16.42
CA ARG A 93 -7.47 1.34 15.83
C ARG A 93 -7.07 -0.11 15.57
N LEU A 94 -5.87 -0.34 15.06
CA LEU A 94 -5.30 -1.69 14.88
C LEU A 94 -5.20 -2.44 16.22
N ARG A 95 -4.71 -1.78 17.27
CA ARG A 95 -4.67 -2.37 18.62
C ARG A 95 -6.07 -2.67 19.17
N ALA A 96 -7.03 -1.78 18.92
CA ALA A 96 -8.43 -2.02 19.31
C ALA A 96 -9.08 -3.20 18.56
N TRP A 97 -8.58 -3.55 17.37
CA TRP A 97 -8.96 -4.76 16.66
C TRP A 97 -8.19 -6.02 17.11
N GLY A 98 -7.30 -5.89 18.09
CA GLY A 98 -6.62 -7.00 18.74
C GLY A 98 -5.25 -7.35 18.16
N PHE A 99 -4.69 -6.55 17.25
CA PHE A 99 -3.31 -6.77 16.78
C PHE A 99 -2.30 -6.41 17.89
N GLU A 100 -1.44 -7.36 18.23
CA GLU A 100 -0.49 -7.26 19.35
C GLU A 100 0.83 -6.63 18.91
N GLY A 101 1.26 -6.91 17.68
CA GLY A 101 2.55 -6.48 17.10
C GLY A 101 2.50 -5.16 16.32
N VAL A 102 1.69 -4.18 16.74
CA VAL A 102 1.51 -2.92 15.98
C VAL A 102 2.72 -1.99 16.15
N LEU A 103 3.51 -1.84 15.09
CA LEU A 103 4.61 -0.89 14.93
C LEU A 103 4.08 0.40 14.29
N ALA A 104 3.83 1.39 15.15
CA ALA A 104 3.48 2.75 14.74
C ALA A 104 4.74 3.46 14.22
N LEU A 105 4.90 3.57 12.90
CA LEU A 105 6.10 4.09 12.27
C LEU A 105 6.04 5.62 12.17
N GLU A 106 6.71 6.35 13.07
CA GLU A 106 6.77 7.82 12.99
C GLU A 106 7.66 8.29 11.84
N ASP A 107 8.92 7.87 11.83
CA ASP A 107 9.90 8.25 10.80
C ASP A 107 10.51 7.01 10.14
N SER A 108 11.20 6.18 10.91
CA SER A 108 11.82 4.94 10.43
C SER A 108 11.96 3.91 11.52
N ALA A 109 12.10 2.64 11.14
CA ALA A 109 12.33 1.54 12.04
C ALA A 109 13.09 0.41 11.32
N SER A 110 13.75 -0.43 12.11
CA SER A 110 14.29 -1.69 11.61
C SER A 110 13.47 -2.86 12.15
N TRP A 111 13.07 -3.76 11.26
CA TRP A 111 12.36 -4.99 11.59
C TRP A 111 13.01 -6.17 10.89
N GLN A 112 13.51 -7.14 11.65
CA GLN A 112 14.16 -8.35 11.12
C GLN A 112 15.25 -8.10 10.05
N GLY A 113 16.00 -7.00 10.17
CA GLY A 113 17.02 -6.61 9.19
C GLY A 113 16.51 -5.84 7.98
N LEU A 114 15.20 -5.59 7.89
CA LEU A 114 14.59 -4.64 6.95
C LEU A 114 14.53 -3.25 7.60
N GLU A 115 15.02 -2.24 6.91
CA GLU A 115 14.75 -0.83 7.22
C GLU A 115 13.45 -0.41 6.54
N ALA A 116 12.56 0.21 7.31
CA ALA A 116 11.34 0.83 6.82
C ALA A 116 11.37 2.33 7.15
N ILE A 117 11.11 3.17 6.16
CA ILE A 117 11.05 4.63 6.28
C ILE A 117 9.65 5.08 5.84
N ARG A 118 8.96 5.83 6.70
CA ARG A 118 7.68 6.44 6.36
C ARG A 118 7.93 7.68 5.51
N LEU A 119 7.16 7.80 4.44
CA LEU A 119 7.13 8.95 3.54
C LEU A 119 5.74 9.60 3.59
N PRO A 120 5.67 10.95 3.43
CA PRO A 120 4.40 11.64 3.40
C PRO A 120 3.59 11.21 2.17
N ALA A 121 2.27 11.16 2.32
CA ALA A 121 1.30 10.92 1.25
C ALA A 121 0.11 11.88 1.44
N ARG A 122 -0.63 12.16 0.35
CA ARG A 122 -1.83 13.01 0.35
C ARG A 122 -2.94 12.37 -0.47
N HIS A 123 -4.00 11.93 0.21
CA HIS A 123 -5.16 11.32 -0.42
C HIS A 123 -6.13 12.39 -0.94
N GLY A 124 -5.65 13.23 -1.86
CA GLY A 124 -6.34 14.44 -2.34
C GLY A 124 -5.45 15.69 -2.31
N SER A 125 -6.00 16.83 -2.70
CA SER A 125 -5.30 18.12 -2.78
C SER A 125 -5.97 19.23 -1.99
N SER A 126 -7.30 19.28 -1.98
CA SER A 126 -8.06 20.31 -1.28
C SER A 126 -8.25 19.96 0.20
N PRO A 127 -8.37 20.96 1.09
CA PRO A 127 -8.58 20.72 2.52
C PRO A 127 -9.84 19.89 2.83
N GLU A 128 -10.89 20.03 2.03
CA GLU A 128 -12.13 19.27 2.19
C GLU A 128 -11.91 17.79 1.88
N VAL A 129 -11.29 17.48 0.74
CA VAL A 129 -10.98 16.10 0.34
C VAL A 129 -10.00 15.46 1.31
N LEU A 130 -8.94 16.16 1.72
CA LEU A 130 -7.98 15.65 2.69
C LEU A 130 -8.63 15.37 4.07
N ALA A 131 -9.62 16.16 4.46
CA ALA A 131 -10.35 15.93 5.71
C ALA A 131 -11.28 14.71 5.63
N ASP A 132 -11.89 14.45 4.48
CA ASP A 132 -12.76 13.29 4.27
C ASP A 132 -11.96 11.99 4.10
N MET A 133 -10.87 12.04 3.33
CA MET A 133 -10.00 10.91 3.01
C MET A 133 -9.04 10.53 4.14
N GLY A 134 -8.74 11.46 5.03
CA GLY A 134 -7.91 11.19 6.21
C GLY A 134 -6.43 10.95 5.89
N PRO A 135 -5.65 10.56 6.91
CA PRO A 135 -4.21 10.38 6.79
C PRO A 135 -3.87 9.10 6.02
N VAL A 136 -2.80 9.18 5.25
CA VAL A 136 -2.24 8.08 4.47
C VAL A 136 -0.71 8.16 4.54
N ALA A 137 -0.04 7.01 4.39
CA ALA A 137 1.41 6.94 4.39
C ALA A 137 1.96 6.11 3.23
N GLY A 138 3.10 6.56 2.70
CA GLY A 138 3.98 5.74 1.86
C GLY A 138 5.11 5.12 2.69
N TYR A 139 5.69 4.03 2.20
CA TYR A 139 6.79 3.32 2.87
C TYR A 139 7.91 2.95 1.92
N LEU A 140 9.13 3.37 2.23
CA LEU A 140 10.34 2.85 1.60
C LEU A 140 10.88 1.69 2.42
N LEU A 141 11.14 0.56 1.77
CA LEU A 141 11.74 -0.62 2.36
C LEU A 141 13.13 -0.86 1.78
N ARG A 142 14.08 -1.20 2.65
CA ARG A 142 15.47 -1.47 2.31
C ARG A 142 15.98 -2.69 3.06
N ALA A 143 16.85 -3.45 2.39
CA ALA A 143 17.59 -4.53 3.01
C ALA A 143 18.99 -4.63 2.39
N PRO A 144 20.01 -5.07 3.15
CA PRO A 144 21.35 -5.26 2.61
C PRO A 144 21.36 -6.22 1.41
N GLY A 145 21.94 -5.79 0.29
CA GLY A 145 22.08 -6.61 -0.91
C GLY A 145 20.81 -6.79 -1.74
N GLU A 146 19.73 -6.07 -1.43
CA GLU A 146 18.47 -6.07 -2.18
C GLU A 146 18.18 -4.68 -2.77
N PRO A 147 17.47 -4.59 -3.91
CA PRO A 147 16.92 -3.32 -4.37
C PRO A 147 15.96 -2.73 -3.34
N SER A 148 16.01 -1.41 -3.18
CA SER A 148 15.07 -0.66 -2.36
C SER A 148 13.74 -0.46 -3.08
N ILE A 149 12.63 -0.56 -2.35
CA ILE A 149 11.27 -0.44 -2.90
C ILE A 149 10.47 0.61 -2.15
N TYR A 150 9.95 1.60 -2.86
CA TYR A 150 9.05 2.61 -2.35
C TYR A 150 7.61 2.29 -2.72
N LEU A 151 6.77 2.03 -1.72
CA LEU A 151 5.33 1.86 -1.82
C LEU A 151 4.68 3.22 -1.53
N ALA A 152 4.18 3.92 -2.54
CA ALA A 152 3.74 5.30 -2.40
C ALA A 152 2.43 5.45 -1.59
N GLY A 153 1.59 4.41 -1.58
CA GLY A 153 0.24 4.45 -1.01
C GLY A 153 -0.71 5.31 -1.83
N ASP A 154 -1.87 5.59 -1.23
CA ASP A 154 -2.93 6.41 -1.82
C ASP A 154 -2.57 7.89 -1.77
N THR A 155 -1.79 8.32 -2.75
CA THR A 155 -1.31 9.70 -2.84
C THR A 155 -1.48 10.27 -4.23
N VAL A 156 -1.81 11.56 -4.33
CA VAL A 156 -1.59 12.35 -5.55
C VAL A 156 -0.12 12.76 -5.67
N TRP A 157 0.28 13.25 -6.84
CA TRP A 157 1.58 13.90 -7.02
C TRP A 157 1.59 15.33 -6.47
N TYR A 158 2.60 15.65 -5.67
CA TYR A 158 2.86 17.01 -5.18
C TYR A 158 4.36 17.24 -4.90
N PRO A 159 4.84 18.49 -4.94
CA PRO A 159 6.27 18.80 -4.82
C PRO A 159 6.95 18.28 -3.55
N GLU A 160 6.25 18.27 -2.42
CA GLU A 160 6.81 17.84 -1.14
C GLU A 160 7.01 16.32 -1.08
N LEU A 161 6.17 15.53 -1.77
CA LEU A 161 6.41 14.10 -1.98
C LEU A 161 7.69 13.88 -2.80
N ALA A 162 7.84 14.62 -3.90
CA ALA A 162 9.03 14.57 -4.73
C ALA A 162 10.30 14.90 -3.93
N ALA A 163 10.25 15.97 -3.14
CA ALA A 163 11.37 16.42 -2.30
C ALA A 163 11.74 15.41 -1.21
N ALA A 164 10.75 14.70 -0.65
CA ALA A 164 10.98 13.67 0.36
C ALA A 164 11.56 12.38 -0.24
N ALA A 165 11.08 11.96 -1.42
CA ALA A 165 11.51 10.71 -2.06
C ALA A 165 12.85 10.84 -2.82
N ALA A 166 13.13 11.99 -3.44
CA ALA A 166 14.33 12.21 -4.25
C ALA A 166 15.67 11.86 -3.56
N PRO A 167 15.96 12.29 -2.32
CA PRO A 167 17.23 11.95 -1.66
C PRO A 167 17.35 10.48 -1.29
N LEU A 168 16.23 9.75 -1.23
CA LEU A 168 16.21 8.33 -0.91
C LEU A 168 16.49 7.46 -2.15
N ALA A 169 16.30 8.00 -3.35
CA ALA A 169 16.61 7.37 -4.64
C ALA A 169 16.21 5.87 -4.71
N PRO A 170 14.93 5.53 -4.50
CA PRO A 170 14.47 4.15 -4.54
C PRO A 170 14.78 3.48 -5.89
N ASP A 171 15.14 2.20 -5.83
CA ASP A 171 15.40 1.40 -7.04
C ASP A 171 14.09 1.05 -7.74
N VAL A 172 13.06 0.73 -6.97
CA VAL A 172 11.70 0.44 -7.43
C VAL A 172 10.72 1.40 -6.76
N VAL A 173 9.79 1.95 -7.54
CA VAL A 173 8.65 2.74 -7.03
C VAL A 173 7.36 2.07 -7.47
N VAL A 174 6.46 1.85 -6.51
CA VAL A 174 5.11 1.33 -6.72
C VAL A 174 4.12 2.43 -6.37
N THR A 175 3.26 2.76 -7.34
CA THR A 175 2.21 3.77 -7.22
C THR A 175 0.85 3.13 -7.35
N HIS A 176 -0.15 3.71 -6.70
CA HIS A 176 -1.55 3.43 -7.02
C HIS A 176 -1.99 4.42 -8.09
N SER A 177 -2.12 3.93 -9.33
CA SER A 177 -2.33 4.75 -10.53
C SER A 177 -3.76 4.67 -11.07
N GLY A 178 -4.72 4.28 -10.23
CA GLY A 178 -6.11 4.06 -10.64
C GLY A 178 -6.90 5.33 -11.00
N GLY A 179 -6.36 6.52 -10.70
CA GLY A 179 -7.00 7.80 -11.02
C GLY A 179 -8.37 7.98 -10.36
N ALA A 180 -8.57 7.41 -9.17
CA ALA A 180 -9.84 7.55 -8.44
C ALA A 180 -10.09 9.02 -8.10
N VAL A 181 -11.37 9.41 -8.08
CA VAL A 181 -11.79 10.78 -7.86
C VAL A 181 -12.85 10.90 -6.76
N TRP A 182 -12.84 12.05 -6.08
CA TRP A 182 -13.76 12.42 -5.02
C TRP A 182 -14.82 13.41 -5.48
N GLY A 183 -16.05 13.15 -5.06
CA GLY A 183 -17.20 14.05 -5.22
C GLY A 183 -17.56 14.40 -6.67
N GLU A 184 -18.49 15.33 -6.81
CA GLU A 184 -18.91 15.86 -8.12
C GLU A 184 -17.81 16.70 -8.80
N GLY A 185 -16.92 17.29 -7.99
CA GLY A 185 -15.75 18.03 -8.46
C GLY A 185 -14.70 17.17 -9.14
N ARG A 186 -14.81 15.83 -9.03
CA ARG A 186 -13.91 14.84 -9.62
C ARG A 186 -12.44 15.12 -9.32
N GLU A 187 -12.15 15.53 -8.08
CA GLU A 187 -10.79 15.77 -7.63
C GLU A 187 -10.06 14.43 -7.47
N LEU A 188 -8.85 14.30 -8.01
CA LEU A 188 -8.04 13.08 -7.82
C LEU A 188 -7.72 12.88 -6.34
N ILE A 189 -7.92 11.65 -5.86
CA ILE A 189 -7.52 11.22 -4.51
C ILE A 189 -6.26 10.35 -4.51
N LEU A 190 -5.88 9.82 -5.67
CA LEU A 190 -4.62 9.12 -5.89
C LEU A 190 -4.12 9.41 -7.31
N MET A 191 -2.86 9.07 -7.60
CA MET A 191 -2.27 9.33 -8.92
C MET A 191 -3.11 8.70 -10.05
N ASP A 192 -3.17 9.39 -11.18
CA ASP A 192 -3.50 8.78 -12.46
C ASP A 192 -2.22 8.41 -13.22
N ASP A 193 -2.35 7.89 -14.43
CA ASP A 193 -1.22 7.55 -15.30
C ASP A 193 -0.31 8.76 -15.58
N ALA A 194 -0.88 9.95 -15.71
CA ALA A 194 -0.13 11.16 -16.03
C ALA A 194 0.72 11.64 -14.84
N GLN A 195 0.15 11.66 -13.64
CA GLN A 195 0.88 11.95 -12.41
C GLN A 195 1.95 10.88 -12.14
N THR A 196 1.63 9.62 -12.38
CA THR A 196 2.57 8.50 -12.27
C THR A 196 3.76 8.70 -13.19
N ALA A 197 3.51 8.95 -14.49
CA ALA A 197 4.53 9.24 -15.51
C ALA A 197 5.45 10.41 -15.12
N ALA A 198 4.87 11.46 -14.54
CA ALA A 198 5.62 12.63 -14.08
C ALA A 198 6.45 12.37 -12.80
N ALA A 199 5.95 11.52 -11.90
CA ALA A 199 6.59 11.18 -10.64
C ALA A 199 7.83 10.29 -10.80
N CYS A 200 7.85 9.42 -11.82
CA CYS A 200 8.92 8.44 -12.02
C CYS A 200 9.47 8.43 -13.46
N PRO A 201 10.04 9.54 -13.96
CA PRO A 201 10.54 9.61 -15.33
C PRO A 201 11.65 8.57 -15.56
N GLY A 202 11.32 7.53 -16.35
CA GLY A 202 12.26 6.47 -16.76
C GLY A 202 12.40 5.26 -15.81
N ARG A 203 11.47 5.04 -14.87
CA ARG A 203 11.52 3.92 -13.91
C ARG A 203 10.16 3.24 -13.65
N PHE A 204 9.44 2.84 -14.71
CA PHE A 204 8.20 2.07 -14.53
C PHE A 204 8.44 0.57 -14.69
N ALA A 205 8.09 -0.20 -13.67
CA ALA A 205 7.61 -1.56 -13.82
C ALA A 205 6.11 -1.51 -13.51
N VAL A 206 5.28 -1.42 -14.55
CA VAL A 206 3.87 -1.79 -14.42
C VAL A 206 3.87 -3.31 -14.45
N PRO A 207 3.35 -4.02 -13.44
CA PRO A 207 3.04 -5.43 -13.61
C PRO A 207 1.84 -5.50 -14.55
N GLU A 208 2.11 -5.53 -15.86
CA GLU A 208 1.17 -6.09 -16.81
C GLU A 208 1.10 -7.60 -16.54
N ASP A 209 -0.10 -8.14 -16.67
CA ASP A 209 -0.44 -9.52 -16.37
C ASP A 209 0.63 -10.53 -16.86
N GLY A 210 1.35 -11.12 -15.91
CA GLY A 210 1.92 -12.46 -16.07
C GLY A 210 3.23 -12.65 -16.84
N GLU A 211 4.19 -11.72 -16.84
CA GLU A 211 5.57 -12.05 -17.26
C GLU A 211 6.62 -11.72 -16.20
N GLU A 212 7.43 -12.74 -15.85
CA GLU A 212 8.63 -12.64 -15.04
C GLU A 212 9.63 -11.68 -15.69
N VAL A 213 9.84 -10.51 -15.07
CA VAL A 213 10.99 -9.67 -15.42
C VAL A 213 12.20 -10.20 -14.66
N ALA A 214 12.98 -11.06 -15.33
CA ALA A 214 14.34 -11.38 -14.92
C ALA A 214 15.23 -10.15 -15.14
N THR A 215 15.78 -9.59 -14.07
CA THR A 215 16.85 -8.58 -14.15
C THR A 215 18.19 -9.25 -13.92
N THR A 216 19.06 -9.18 -14.94
CA THR A 216 20.52 -9.38 -14.85
C THR A 216 21.19 -8.30 -14.02
#